data_AF-A0A2S5MZW5-F1
#
_entry.id   AF-A0A2S5MZW5-F1
#
_cell.length_a   1.000
_cell.length_b   1.000
_cell.length_c   1.000
_cell.angle_alpha   90.00
_cell.angle_beta   90.00
_cell.angle_gamma   90.00
#
_symmetry.space_group_name_H-M   'P 1'
#
loop_
_entity.id
_entity.type
_entity.pdbx_description
1 polymer ?
#
loop_
_entity_poly.entity_id
_entity_poly.type
_entity_poly.pdbx_seq_one_letter_code
_entity_poly.pdbx_strand_id
1 'polypeptide(L)' 'MRLNPPTVIIFMISLLLAVLAIMTKLQFVPIPRHLPHQEFWLAITAYFTLMVGNVVKGL' A
#
# COMPACT_ATOMS: atom_id res chain seq x y z
N MET A 1 10.65 -2.34 -23.10
CA MET A 1 10.25 -1.44 -21.99
C MET A 1 11.25 -1.61 -20.87
N ARG A 2 12.05 -0.58 -20.58
CA ARG A 2 13.06 -0.64 -19.51
C ARG A 2 12.32 -0.37 -18.19
N LEU A 3 11.74 -1.42 -17.61
CA LEU A 3 11.05 -1.36 -16.33
C LEU A 3 12.08 -1.06 -15.24
N ASN A 4 12.27 0.22 -14.94
CA ASN A 4 13.10 0.61 -13.81
C ASN A 4 12.35 0.27 -12.52
N PRO A 5 12.96 -0.53 -11.62
CA PRO A 5 12.32 -0.87 -10.36
C PRO A 5 12.07 0.41 -9.55
N PRO A 6 10.94 0.49 -8.80
CA PRO A 6 10.60 1.65 -7.97
C PRO A 6 11.74 1.98 -7.00
N THR A 7 11.81 3.20 -6.49
CA THR A 7 12.80 3.47 -5.43
C THR A 7 12.53 2.54 -4.24
N VAL A 8 13.59 2.05 -3.60
CA VAL A 8 13.49 1.18 -2.42
C VAL A 8 12.62 1.85 -1.35
N ILE A 9 12.70 3.17 -1.21
CA ILE A 9 11.88 3.96 -0.28
C ILE A 9 10.38 3.83 -0.59
N ILE A 10 9.96 4.03 -1.85
CA ILE A 10 8.53 3.94 -2.22
C ILE A 10 8.02 2.51 -2.08
N PHE A 11 8.86 1.52 -2.43
CA PHE A 11 8.54 0.12 -2.21
C PHE A 11 8.33 -0.19 -0.72
N MET A 12 9.21 0.29 0.16
CA MET A 12 9.07 0.08 1.60
C MET A 12 7.81 0.76 2.18
N ILE A 13 7.47 1.98 1.74
CA ILE A 13 6.27 2.68 2.18
C ILE A 13 5.00 1.93 1.75
N SER A 14 4.93 1.51 0.49
CA SER A 14 3.79 0.75 -0.02
C SER A 14 3.68 -0.63 0.63
N LEU A 15 4.80 -1.30 0.90
CA LEU A 15 4.83 -2.56 1.65
C LEU A 15 4.28 -2.39 3.07
N LEU A 16 4.69 -1.32 3.77
CA LEU A 16 4.19 -1.02 5.12
C LEU A 16 2.67 -0.83 5.12
N LEU A 17 2.15 -0.02 4.19
CA LEU A 17 0.71 0.21 4.03
C LEU A 17 -0.05 -1.09 3.73
N ALA A 18 0.50 -1.96 2.87
CA ALA A 18 -0.10 -3.25 2.56
C ALA A 18 -0.12 -4.19 3.77
N VAL A 19 0.95 -4.23 4.57
CA VAL A 19 1.00 -5.02 5.81
C VAL A 19 -0.03 -4.52 6.83
N LEU A 20 -0.19 -3.20 6.97
CA LEU A 20 -1.23 -2.61 7.82
C LEU A 20 -2.64 -2.98 7.35
N ALA A 21 -2.88 -2.99 6.04
CA ALA A 21 -4.15 -3.43 5.45
C ALA A 21 -4.46 -4.90 5.78
N ILE A 22 -3.44 -5.78 5.76
CA ILE A 22 -3.59 -7.19 6.11
C ILE A 22 -3.85 -7.37 7.60
N MET A 23 -3.10 -6.67 8.46
CA MET A 23 -3.26 -6.72 9.92
C MET A 23 -4.66 -6.26 10.36
N THR A 24 -5.19 -5.20 9.73
CA THR A 24 -6.56 -4.70 9.98
C THR A 24 -7.63 -5.67 9.50
N LYS A 25 -7.45 -6.31 8.34
CA LYS A 25 -8.37 -7.33 7.82
C LYS A 25 -8.42 -8.57 8.70
N LEU A 26 -7.27 -9.03 9.17
CA LEU A 26 -7.14 -10.23 10.01
C LEU A 26 -7.51 -9.98 11.47
N GLN A 27 -7.88 -8.73 11.82
CA GLN A 27 -8.22 -8.31 13.18
C GLN A 27 -7.14 -8.67 14.22
N PHE A 28 -5.87 -8.70 13.81
CA PHE A 28 -4.74 -8.91 14.73
C PHE A 28 -4.66 -7.79 15.78
N VAL A 29 -5.19 -6.62 15.47
CA VAL A 29 -5.28 -5.47 16.37
C VAL A 29 -6.73 -4.97 16.36
N PRO A 30 -7.36 -4.76 17.53
CA PRO A 30 -8.68 -4.13 17.61
C PRO A 30 -8.56 -2.64 17.28
N ILE A 31 -8.53 -2.33 15.99
CA ILE A 31 -8.51 -0.97 15.48
C ILE A 31 -9.95 -0.50 15.36
N PRO A 32 -10.32 0.64 15.98
CA PRO A 32 -11.65 1.23 15.83
C PRO A 32 -11.97 1.44 14.34
N ARG A 33 -12.97 0.72 13.82
CA ARG A 33 -13.46 0.90 12.45
C ARG A 33 -14.36 2.12 12.42
N HIS A 34 -13.82 3.24 11.97
CA HIS A 34 -14.58 4.47 11.75
C HIS A 34 -15.17 4.55 10.34
N LEU A 35 -14.63 3.79 9.39
CA LEU A 35 -15.05 3.77 7.99
C LEU A 35 -15.45 2.35 7.56
N PRO A 36 -16.51 2.19 6.76
CA PRO A 36 -16.85 0.90 6.17
C PRO A 36 -15.70 0.43 5.27
N HIS A 37 -15.31 -0.83 5.41
CA HIS A 37 -14.23 -1.49 4.66
C HIS A 37 -12.88 -0.76 4.72
N GLN A 38 -12.48 -0.29 5.91
CA GLN A 38 -11.20 0.40 6.13
C GLN A 38 -9.98 -0.36 5.57
N GLU A 39 -9.96 -1.69 5.67
CA GLU A 39 -8.92 -2.54 5.10
C GLU A 39 -8.78 -2.42 3.57
N PHE A 40 -9.90 -2.20 2.87
CA PHE A 40 -9.93 -2.05 1.42
C PHE A 40 -9.30 -0.71 1.00
N TRP A 41 -9.60 0.36 1.71
CA TRP A 41 -9.01 1.69 1.47
C TRP A 41 -7.51 1.71 1.73
N LEU A 42 -7.07 1.02 2.79
CA LEU A 42 -5.65 0.87 3.11
C LEU A 42 -4.89 0.07 2.04
N ALA A 43 -5.50 -1.01 1.51
CA ALA A 43 -4.92 -1.76 0.40
C ALA A 43 -4.85 -0.92 -0.89
N ILE A 44 -5.92 -0.18 -1.22
CA ILE A 44 -5.96 0.70 -2.40
C ILE A 44 -4.86 1.75 -2.35
N THR A 45 -4.69 2.42 -1.21
CA THR A 45 -3.66 3.45 -1.05
C THR A 45 -2.24 2.87 -1.17
N ALA A 46 -2.00 1.66 -0.66
CA ALA A 46 -0.75 0.93 -0.84
C ALA A 46 -0.45 0.67 -2.32
N TYR A 47 -1.43 0.13 -3.06
CA TYR A 47 -1.31 -0.15 -4.49
C TYR A 47 -1.11 1.12 -5.31
N PHE A 48 -1.86 2.18 -5.03
CA PHE A 48 -1.69 3.46 -5.72
C PHE A 48 -0.30 4.04 -5.50
N THR A 49 0.22 3.98 -4.27
CA THR A 49 1.55 4.48 -3.95
C THR A 49 2.64 3.70 -4.71
N LEU A 50 2.52 2.37 -4.75
CA LEU A 50 3.42 1.51 -5.53
C LEU A 50 3.33 1.80 -7.02
N MET A 51 2.11 1.95 -7.54
CA MET A 51 1.84 2.25 -8.94
C MET A 51 2.46 3.59 -9.34
N VAL A 52 2.24 4.65 -8.57
CA VAL A 52 2.83 5.98 -8.82
C VAL A 52 4.36 5.88 -8.78
N GLY A 53 4.93 5.17 -7.82
CA GLY A 53 6.38 4.93 -7.76
C GLY A 53 6.94 4.23 -8.99
N ASN A 54 6.21 3.26 -9.54
CA ASN A 54 6.58 2.57 -10.77
C ASN A 54 6.43 3.46 -12.01
N VAL A 55 5.35 4.24 -12.10
CA VAL A 55 5.08 5.14 -13.23
C VAL A 55 6.11 6.28 -13.27
N VAL A 56 6.37 6.95 -12.15
CA VAL A 56 7.31 8.09 -12.07
C VAL A 56 8.74 7.69 -12.41
N LYS A 57 9.14 6.44 -12.14
CA LYS A 57 10.45 5.91 -12.55
C LYS A 57 10.47 5.29 -13.95
N GLY A 58 9.31 4.87 -14.43
CA GLY A 58 9.14 4.22 -15.73
C GLY A 58 8.96 5.22 -16.89
N LEU A 59 8.53 6.45 -16.59
CA LEU A 59 8.57 7.62 -17.49
C LEU A 59 10.00 8.19 -17.55
#